data_AF-D0FXV1-F1
#
_entry.id   AF-D0FXV1-F1
#
_cell.length_a   1.000
_cell.length_b   1.000
_cell.length_c   1.000
_cell.angle_alpha   90.00
_cell.angle_beta   90.00
_cell.angle_gamma   90.00
#
_symmetry.space_group_name_H-M   'P 1'
#
loop_
_entity.id
_entity.type
_entity.pdbx_description
1 polymer ?
#
loop_
_entity_poly.entity_id
_entity_poly.type
_entity_poly.pdbx_seq_one_letter_code
_entity_poly.pdbx_strand_id
1 'polypeptide(L)'
;MITSLTRGFIHDSISDMLTRIRNACLAKKSNVIVPHTKLNLEIAHILEKEGFIQGFQMSLESNDIIIRLKYRSKQVYRGKTKESCITNLKRISKPGLRIYANTKEIPRILGGTGIVIVSTPTGIMTDREARLKKMGGELICSVW
;
A
#
# COMPACT_ATOMS: atom_id res chain seq x y z
N MET A 1 24.93 8.98 10.49
CA MET A 1 24.20 9.21 11.75
C MET A 1 23.13 8.13 11.85
N ILE A 2 23.35 7.18 12.73
CA ILE A 2 22.60 5.92 12.84
C ILE A 2 21.24 6.26 13.46
N THR A 3 20.15 6.20 12.68
CA THR A 3 18.80 6.28 13.25
C THR A 3 18.53 4.98 13.98
N SER A 4 18.76 4.98 15.29
CA SER A 4 18.31 3.93 16.20
C SER A 4 16.80 3.73 16.03
N LEU A 5 16.41 2.60 15.45
CA LEU A 5 15.03 2.14 15.34
C LEU A 5 14.53 1.75 16.74
N THR A 6 14.01 2.71 17.49
CA THR A 6 13.02 2.39 18.51
C THR A 6 11.81 1.78 17.80
N ARG A 7 11.68 0.45 17.84
CA ARG A 7 10.43 -0.25 17.49
C ARG A 7 9.40 0.12 18.56
N GLY A 8 8.80 1.30 18.43
CA GLY A 8 7.59 1.66 19.17
C GLY A 8 6.51 0.62 18.92
N PHE A 9 5.61 0.42 19.88
CA PHE A 9 4.54 -0.56 19.76
C PHE A 9 3.62 -0.18 18.58
N ILE A 10 3.51 -1.05 17.57
CA ILE A 10 2.71 -0.81 16.38
C ILE A 10 1.35 -1.49 16.54
N HIS A 11 0.31 -0.71 16.82
CA HIS A 11 -1.06 -1.21 16.97
C HIS A 11 -1.71 -1.67 15.64
N ASP A 12 -1.45 -0.96 14.53
CA ASP A 12 -1.92 -1.32 13.18
C ASP A 12 -0.74 -1.23 12.21
N SER A 13 -0.14 -2.38 11.89
CA SER A 13 1.03 -2.48 11.00
C SER A 13 0.74 -2.02 9.58
N ILE A 14 -0.51 -2.16 9.11
CA ILE A 14 -0.93 -1.73 7.78
C ILE A 14 -1.02 -0.22 7.77
N SER A 15 -1.65 0.38 8.79
CA SER A 15 -1.74 1.84 8.90
C SER A 15 -0.35 2.50 8.98
N ASP A 16 0.58 1.89 9.72
CA ASP A 16 1.98 2.33 9.78
C ASP A 16 2.66 2.24 8.40
N MET A 17 2.57 1.09 7.71
CA MET A 17 3.12 0.90 6.36
C MET A 17 2.59 1.97 5.38
N LEU A 18 1.28 2.17 5.30
CA LEU A 18 0.66 3.15 4.41
C LEU A 18 1.13 4.58 4.73
N THR A 19 1.26 4.90 6.01
CA THR A 19 1.72 6.21 6.47
C THR A 19 3.18 6.45 6.10
N ARG A 20 4.06 5.46 6.30
CA ARG A 20 5.48 5.53 5.91
C ARG A 20 5.65 5.75 4.42
N ILE A 21 4.91 5.00 3.59
CA ILE A 21 4.93 5.16 2.13
C ILE A 21 4.48 6.57 1.75
N ARG A 22 3.34 7.03 2.28
CA ARG A 22 2.84 8.39 2.02
C ARG A 22 3.87 9.46 2.37
N ASN A 23 4.46 9.39 3.57
CA ASN A 23 5.45 10.36 4.02
C ASN A 23 6.72 10.33 3.16
N ALA A 24 7.15 9.14 2.74
CA ALA A 24 8.29 8.99 1.84
C ALA A 24 8.02 9.55 0.43
N CYS A 25 6.81 9.36 -0.11
CA CYS A 25 6.36 9.98 -1.36
C CYS A 25 6.36 11.51 -1.28
N LEU A 26 5.82 12.08 -0.19
CA LEU A 26 5.81 13.53 0.05
C LEU A 26 7.24 14.10 0.14
N ALA A 27 8.14 13.37 0.80
CA ALA A 27 9.55 13.73 0.89
C ALA A 27 10.37 13.39 -0.37
N LYS A 28 9.74 12.86 -1.43
CA LYS A 28 10.37 12.45 -2.70
C LYS A 28 11.54 11.47 -2.52
N LYS A 29 11.47 10.59 -1.51
CA LYS A 29 12.48 9.56 -1.26
C LYS A 29 12.44 8.47 -2.34
N SER A 30 13.59 7.87 -2.64
CA SER A 30 13.65 6.71 -3.53
C SER A 30 13.06 5.46 -2.88
N ASN A 31 13.36 5.24 -1.60
CA ASN A 31 12.98 4.03 -0.88
C ASN A 31 12.35 4.37 0.48
N VAL A 32 11.58 3.42 1.01
CA VAL A 32 11.04 3.45 2.38
C VAL A 32 11.17 2.08 3.03
N ILE A 33 11.50 2.07 4.32
CA ILE A 33 11.61 0.85 5.13
C ILE A 33 10.32 0.71 5.96
N VAL A 34 9.66 -0.44 5.82
CA VAL A 34 8.46 -0.78 6.58
C VAL A 34 8.66 -2.09 7.33
N PRO A 35 8.09 -2.24 8.55
CA PRO A 35 8.24 -3.47 9.32
C PRO A 35 7.70 -4.68 8.56
N HIS A 36 8.43 -5.79 8.62
CA HIS A 36 7.95 -7.04 8.05
C HIS A 36 6.78 -7.61 8.85
N THR A 37 5.69 -7.86 8.14
CA THR A 37 4.60 -8.75 8.55
C THR A 37 4.10 -9.46 7.30
N LYS A 38 3.45 -10.61 7.46
CA LYS A 38 2.85 -11.32 6.32
C LYS A 38 1.91 -10.41 5.53
N LEU A 39 1.05 -9.63 6.22
CA LEU A 39 0.13 -8.70 5.56
C LEU A 39 0.86 -7.58 4.80
N ASN A 40 1.89 -6.98 5.39
CA ASN A 40 2.66 -5.92 4.73
C ASN A 40 3.39 -6.44 3.48
N LEU A 41 3.89 -7.68 3.53
CA LEU A 41 4.54 -8.33 2.40
C LEU A 41 3.56 -8.56 1.25
N GLU A 42 2.37 -9.12 1.54
CA GLU A 42 1.32 -9.33 0.53
C GLU A 42 0.83 -8.01 -0.08
N ILE A 43 0.68 -6.96 0.74
CA ILE A 43 0.34 -5.63 0.25
C ILE A 43 1.45 -5.10 -0.68
N ALA A 44 2.73 -5.26 -0.33
CA ALA A 44 3.84 -4.82 -1.17
C ALA A 44 3.85 -5.56 -2.52
N HIS A 45 3.60 -6.87 -2.54
CA HIS A 45 3.42 -7.65 -3.77
C HIS A 45 2.28 -7.11 -4.65
N ILE A 46 1.12 -6.81 -4.07
CA ILE A 46 0.00 -6.26 -4.84
C ILE A 46 0.34 -4.87 -5.39
N LEU A 47 0.98 -4.01 -4.59
CA LEU A 47 1.40 -2.68 -5.05
C LEU A 47 2.40 -2.74 -6.21
N GLU A 48 3.31 -3.70 -6.20
CA GLU A 48 4.26 -3.92 -7.30
C GLU A 48 3.56 -4.45 -8.54
N LYS A 49 2.72 -5.49 -8.39
CA LYS A 49 1.94 -6.09 -9.49
C LYS A 49 1.05 -5.06 -10.18
N GLU A 50 0.43 -4.17 -9.41
CA GLU A 50 -0.43 -3.09 -9.89
C GLU A 50 0.36 -1.85 -10.36
N GLY A 51 1.68 -1.88 -10.24
CA GLY A 51 2.58 -0.86 -10.78
C GLY A 51 2.60 0.46 -10.01
N PHE A 52 2.09 0.48 -8.78
CA PHE A 52 2.12 1.63 -7.86
C PHE A 52 3.52 1.89 -7.30
N ILE A 53 4.28 0.84 -7.05
CA ILE A 53 5.69 0.90 -6.64
C ILE A 53 6.58 0.32 -7.75
N GLN A 54 7.88 0.61 -7.69
CA GLN A 54 8.85 0.04 -8.64
C GLN A 54 9.17 -1.42 -8.30
N GLY A 55 9.16 -1.75 -7.01
CA GLY A 55 9.35 -3.09 -6.48
C GLY A 55 9.71 -3.03 -5.00
N PHE A 56 9.97 -4.19 -4.40
CA PHE A 56 10.41 -4.27 -3.01
C PHE A 56 11.38 -5.43 -2.79
N GLN A 57 12.07 -5.43 -1.67
CA GLN A 57 12.96 -6.51 -1.25
C GLN A 57 13.00 -6.64 0.27
N MET A 58 13.45 -7.79 0.76
CA MET A 58 13.74 -7.99 2.18
C MET A 58 15.11 -7.41 2.53
N SER A 59 15.20 -6.71 3.66
CA SER A 59 16.45 -6.27 4.27
C SER A 59 17.16 -7.46 4.92
N LEU A 60 18.44 -7.66 4.58
CA LEU A 60 19.27 -8.72 5.18
C LEU A 60 19.63 -8.42 6.64
N GLU A 61 19.68 -7.14 7.02
CA GLU A 61 20.15 -6.71 8.34
C GLU A 61 19.02 -6.60 9.37
N SER A 62 17.86 -6.07 8.95
CA SER A 62 16.79 -5.70 9.87
C SER A 62 15.54 -6.58 9.77
N ASN A 63 15.53 -7.53 8.82
CA ASN A 63 14.36 -8.31 8.44
C ASN A 63 13.12 -7.45 8.15
N ASP A 64 13.32 -6.21 7.69
CA ASP A 64 12.24 -5.30 7.27
C ASP A 64 12.05 -5.35 5.75
N ILE A 65 10.96 -4.77 5.27
CA ILE A 65 10.67 -4.66 3.84
C ILE A 65 11.17 -3.29 3.34
N ILE A 66 12.00 -3.29 2.31
CA ILE A 66 12.48 -2.10 1.61
C ILE A 66 11.65 -1.93 0.34
N ILE A 67 10.82 -0.89 0.29
CA ILE A 67 9.97 -0.57 -0.85
C ILE A 67 10.64 0.52 -1.70
N ARG A 68 10.77 0.28 -3.00
CA ARG A 68 11.28 1.23 -3.99
C ARG A 68 10.10 1.99 -4.60
N LEU A 69 10.03 3.29 -4.38
CA LEU A 69 8.93 4.15 -4.79
C LEU A 69 9.03 4.53 -6.27
N LYS A 70 7.88 4.58 -6.94
CA LYS A 70 7.79 4.93 -8.36
C LYS A 70 7.31 6.37 -8.53
N TYR A 71 8.01 7.11 -9.38
CA TYR A 71 7.67 8.49 -9.73
C TYR A 71 7.64 8.65 -11.24
N ARG A 72 6.70 9.48 -11.72
CA ARG A 72 6.64 9.96 -13.09
C ARG A 72 7.17 11.38 -13.18
N SER A 73 7.71 11.73 -14.35
CA SER A 73 8.07 13.12 -14.64
C SER A 73 6.82 13.90 -15.02
N LYS A 74 6.57 15.01 -14.34
CA LYS A 74 5.49 15.96 -14.64
C LYS A 74 6.11 17.27 -15.08
N GLN A 75 5.72 17.74 -16.26
CA GLN A 75 6.11 19.06 -16.75
C GLN A 75 5.35 20.13 -15.97
N VAL A 76 6.06 21.15 -15.55
CA VAL A 76 5.55 22.32 -14.84
C VAL A 76 6.08 23.56 -15.53
N TYR A 77 5.45 24.72 -15.29
CA TYR A 77 5.79 25.99 -15.95
C TYR A 77 7.30 26.30 -15.91
N ARG A 78 8.00 25.92 -14.82
CA ARG A 78 9.46 26.03 -14.68
C ARG A 78 10.13 24.65 -14.54
N GLY A 79 10.12 23.87 -15.60
CA GLY A 79 10.91 22.62 -15.71
C GLY A 79 10.11 21.34 -15.45
N LYS A 80 10.73 20.35 -14.81
CA LYS A 80 10.14 19.03 -14.56
C LYS A 80 10.21 18.71 -13.06
N THR A 81 9.09 18.28 -12.49
CA THR A 81 9.03 17.72 -11.13
C THR A 81 8.76 16.23 -11.17
N LYS A 82 9.20 15.51 -10.13
CA LYS A 82 8.75 14.14 -9.88
C LYS A 82 7.38 14.18 -9.21
N GLU A 83 6.45 13.39 -9.72
CA GLU A 83 5.14 13.14 -9.13
C GLU A 83 5.03 11.66 -8.80
N SER A 84 4.57 11.34 -7.58
CA SER A 84 4.40 9.95 -7.14
C SER A 84 3.34 9.26 -8.00
N CYS A 85 3.57 7.98 -8.33
CA CYS A 85 2.53 7.15 -8.96
C CYS A 85 1.41 6.76 -7.98
N ILE A 86 1.63 6.97 -6.68
CA ILE A 86 0.64 6.86 -5.61
C ILE A 86 0.21 8.27 -5.22
N THR A 87 -1.07 8.58 -5.41
CA THR A 87 -1.70 9.84 -5.03
C THR A 87 -2.23 9.78 -3.60
N ASN A 88 -2.80 8.64 -3.19
CA ASN A 88 -3.38 8.42 -1.87
C ASN A 88 -3.30 6.96 -1.42
N LEU A 89 -3.20 6.79 -0.11
CA LEU A 89 -3.18 5.51 0.60
C LEU A 89 -4.09 5.64 1.81
N LYS A 90 -5.14 4.81 1.89
CA LYS A 90 -6.11 4.88 2.98
C LYS A 90 -6.40 3.51 3.55
N ARG A 91 -6.19 3.35 4.87
CA ARG A 91 -6.65 2.19 5.66
C ARG A 91 -8.18 2.28 5.82
N ILE A 92 -8.91 1.27 5.35
CA ILE A 92 -10.39 1.23 5.36
C ILE A 92 -10.87 0.56 6.65
N SER A 93 -10.75 -0.77 6.72
CA SER A 93 -10.95 -1.51 7.98
C SER A 93 -9.87 -1.11 8.99
N LYS A 94 -10.13 -1.14 10.29
CA LYS A 94 -9.14 -0.83 11.35
C LYS A 94 -9.35 -1.82 12.50
N PRO A 95 -8.36 -2.04 13.39
CA PRO A 95 -8.51 -2.96 14.52
C PRO A 95 -9.76 -2.71 15.37
N GLY A 96 -10.10 -1.44 15.62
CA GLY A 96 -11.31 -1.05 16.37
C GLY A 96 -12.60 -0.96 15.55
N LEU A 97 -12.53 -1.12 14.22
CA LEU A 97 -13.70 -1.09 13.35
C LEU A 97 -13.42 -1.89 12.07
N ARG A 98 -13.87 -3.15 12.05
CA ARG A 98 -13.69 -4.01 10.89
C ARG A 98 -14.77 -3.74 9.84
N ILE A 99 -14.33 -3.54 8.60
CA ILE A 99 -15.22 -3.24 7.48
C ILE A 99 -15.18 -4.40 6.50
N TYR A 100 -16.33 -5.04 6.29
CA TYR A 100 -16.51 -6.14 5.36
C TYR A 100 -17.48 -5.73 4.24
N ALA A 101 -17.32 -6.32 3.08
CA ALA A 101 -18.25 -6.13 1.97
C ALA A 101 -18.47 -7.44 1.22
N ASN A 102 -19.71 -7.68 0.79
CA ASN A 102 -19.99 -8.71 -0.18
C ASN A 102 -19.43 -8.33 -1.55
N THR A 103 -19.27 -9.30 -2.45
CA THR A 103 -18.71 -9.07 -3.80
C THR A 103 -19.39 -7.94 -4.58
N LYS A 104 -20.71 -7.77 -4.41
CA LYS A 104 -21.52 -6.72 -5.06
C LYS A 104 -21.32 -5.32 -4.45
N GLU A 105 -20.88 -5.26 -3.19
CA GLU A 105 -20.73 -4.04 -2.39
C GLU A 105 -19.29 -3.52 -2.38
N ILE A 106 -18.33 -4.27 -2.94
CA ILE A 106 -16.95 -3.83 -3.03
C ILE A 106 -16.90 -2.53 -3.85
N PRO A 107 -16.43 -1.40 -3.28
CA PRO A 107 -16.46 -0.12 -3.96
C PRO A 107 -15.43 -0.05 -5.09
N ARG A 108 -15.74 0.74 -6.12
CA ARG A 108 -14.78 1.07 -7.19
C ARG A 108 -14.14 2.41 -6.89
N ILE A 109 -12.82 2.47 -6.86
CA ILE A 109 -12.06 3.70 -6.61
C ILE A 109 -11.75 4.37 -7.95
N LEU A 110 -12.12 5.65 -8.09
CA LEU A 110 -11.89 6.45 -9.31
C LEU A 110 -12.31 5.73 -10.60
N GLY A 111 -13.52 5.15 -10.63
CA GLY A 111 -14.02 4.43 -11.80
C GLY A 111 -13.27 3.14 -12.17
N GLY A 112 -12.32 2.68 -11.34
CA GLY A 112 -11.50 1.48 -11.56
C GLY A 112 -10.01 1.75 -11.80
N THR A 113 -9.59 3.01 -11.81
CA THR A 113 -8.17 3.40 -11.86
C THR A 113 -7.45 3.12 -10.55
N GLY A 114 -8.13 3.32 -9.41
CA GLY A 114 -7.64 2.90 -8.11
C GLY A 114 -8.05 1.47 -7.77
N ILE A 115 -7.43 0.92 -6.74
CA ILE A 115 -7.74 -0.42 -6.23
C ILE A 115 -8.23 -0.36 -4.78
N VAL A 116 -8.99 -1.37 -4.41
CA VAL A 116 -9.19 -1.76 -3.00
C VAL A 116 -8.54 -3.12 -2.81
N ILE A 117 -7.71 -3.23 -1.79
CA ILE A 117 -7.12 -4.50 -1.37
C ILE A 117 -8.09 -5.16 -0.39
N VAL A 118 -8.49 -6.39 -0.68
CA VAL A 118 -9.51 -7.15 0.04
C VAL A 118 -8.90 -8.43 0.61
N SER A 119 -9.14 -8.71 1.89
CA SER A 119 -8.84 -10.02 2.49
C SER A 119 -10.03 -10.94 2.29
N THR A 120 -9.83 -12.04 1.57
CA THR A 120 -10.84 -13.07 1.31
C THR A 120 -10.43 -14.40 1.97
N PRO A 121 -11.33 -15.39 2.06
CA PRO A 121 -10.98 -16.72 2.60
C PRO A 121 -9.81 -17.41 1.88
N THR A 122 -9.57 -17.11 0.60
CA THR A 122 -8.48 -17.71 -0.17
C THR A 122 -7.24 -16.81 -0.27
N GLY A 123 -7.15 -15.76 0.55
CA GLY A 123 -6.02 -14.83 0.56
C GLY A 123 -6.40 -13.40 0.22
N ILE A 124 -5.37 -12.55 0.12
CA ILE A 124 -5.52 -11.12 -0.17
C ILE A 124 -5.42 -10.90 -1.67
N MET A 125 -6.27 -10.04 -2.20
CA MET A 125 -6.34 -9.74 -3.63
C MET A 125 -6.92 -8.35 -3.88
N THR A 126 -6.89 -7.90 -5.13
CA THR A 126 -7.55 -6.65 -5.51
C THR A 126 -9.06 -6.81 -5.59
N ASP A 127 -9.79 -5.70 -5.56
CA ASP A 127 -11.23 -5.65 -5.75
C ASP A 127 -11.68 -6.18 -7.12
N ARG A 128 -10.83 -6.04 -8.14
CA ARG A 128 -11.09 -6.62 -9.46
C ARG A 128 -11.01 -8.15 -9.41
N GLU A 129 -9.95 -8.68 -8.81
CA GLU A 129 -9.77 -10.13 -8.62
C GLU A 129 -10.89 -10.73 -7.75
N ALA A 130 -11.27 -10.04 -6.67
CA ALA A 130 -12.36 -10.46 -5.79
C ALA A 130 -13.71 -10.51 -6.54
N ARG A 131 -14.01 -9.52 -7.38
CA ARG A 131 -15.23 -9.53 -8.21
C ARG A 131 -15.21 -10.63 -9.27
N LEU A 132 -14.07 -10.85 -9.93
CA LEU A 132 -13.92 -11.93 -10.90
C LEU A 132 -14.18 -13.31 -10.27
N LYS A 133 -13.68 -13.53 -9.05
CA LYS A 133 -13.89 -14.75 -8.28
C LYS A 133 -15.21 -14.78 -7.50
N LYS A 134 -16.05 -13.73 -7.60
CA LYS A 134 -17.32 -13.57 -6.87
C LYS A 134 -17.18 -13.69 -5.35
N MET A 135 -16.06 -13.23 -4.79
CA MET A 135 -15.79 -13.27 -3.36
C MET A 135 -15.93 -11.88 -2.71
N GLY A 136 -16.41 -11.89 -1.47
CA GLY A 136 -16.38 -10.74 -0.56
C GLY A 136 -15.25 -10.91 0.48
N GLY A 137 -15.17 -9.97 1.42
CA GLY A 137 -14.15 -10.03 2.46
C GLY A 137 -13.94 -8.73 3.22
N GLU A 138 -12.86 -8.66 4.01
CA GLU A 138 -12.45 -7.45 4.73
C GLU A 138 -11.86 -6.45 3.74
N LEU A 139 -12.39 -5.22 3.71
CA LEU A 139 -11.82 -4.14 2.93
C LEU A 139 -10.60 -3.58 3.67
N ILE A 140 -9.40 -3.97 3.25
CA ILE A 140 -8.17 -3.65 3.98
C ILE A 140 -7.82 -2.17 3.78
N CYS A 141 -7.51 -1.79 2.55
CA CYS A 141 -7.07 -0.45 2.21
C CYS A 141 -7.37 -0.14 0.75
N SER A 142 -7.30 1.14 0.41
CA SER A 142 -7.47 1.65 -0.95
C SER A 142 -6.25 2.46 -1.37
N VAL A 143 -5.92 2.36 -2.65
CA VAL A 143 -4.72 2.96 -3.26
C VAL A 143 -5.09 3.53 -4.62
N TRP A 144 -4.66 4.77 -4.89
CA TRP A 144 -4.79 5.45 -6.19
C TRP A 144 -3.84 6.64 -6.28
#